data_AF-A0A5B2X6I0-F1
#
_entry.id   AF-A0A5B2X6I0-F1
#
_cell.length_a   1.000
_cell.length_b   1.000
_cell.length_c   1.000
_cell.angle_alpha   90.00
_cell.angle_beta   90.00
_cell.angle_gamma   90.00
#
_symmetry.space_group_name_H-M   'P 1'
#
loop_
_entity.id
_entity.type
_entity.pdbx_description
1 polymer ?
#
loop_
_entity_poly.entity_id
_entity_poly.type
_entity_poly.pdbx_seq_one_letter_code
_entity_poly.pdbx_strand_id
1 'polypeptide(L)' 'MSDVPLRSLDEPFFDGDQGWAIVIWKIAEHVFVMQGDEDAFDTWIKIPVDRYLLAWEAVLSASR' A
#
# COMPACT_ATOMS: atom_id res chain seq x y z
N MET A 1 -12.30 6.56 4.47
CA MET A 1 -10.87 6.94 4.40
C MET A 1 -10.01 6.17 5.40
N SER A 2 -10.58 5.65 6.51
CA SER A 2 -9.84 4.77 7.45
C SER A 2 -9.43 3.42 6.84
N ASP A 3 -10.04 3.04 5.72
CA ASP A 3 -9.87 1.72 5.10
C ASP A 3 -8.76 1.68 4.03
N VAL A 4 -8.14 2.82 3.72
CA VAL A 4 -7.09 2.93 2.70
C VAL A 4 -5.72 2.98 3.38
N PRO A 5 -4.79 2.05 3.12
CA PRO A 5 -3.47 2.05 3.73
C PRO A 5 -2.60 3.14 3.11
N LEU A 6 -2.64 4.34 3.71
CA LEU A 6 -1.93 5.53 3.24
C LEU A 6 -1.20 6.22 4.39
N ARG A 7 -0.19 5.56 4.95
CA ARG A 7 0.62 6.11 6.04
C ARG A 7 1.89 6.82 5.54
N SER A 8 2.59 7.53 6.42
CA SER A 8 3.85 8.22 6.08
C SER A 8 5.04 7.25 6.09
N LEU A 9 6.20 7.71 5.60
CA LEU A 9 7.45 6.95 5.70
C LEU A 9 7.85 6.67 7.16
N ASP A 10 7.57 7.60 8.08
CA ASP A 10 7.96 7.47 9.50
C ASP A 10 7.11 6.44 10.25
N GLU A 11 5.91 6.14 9.74
CA GLU A 11 4.99 5.16 10.32
C GLU A 11 4.33 4.39 9.16
N PRO A 12 5.06 3.53 8.43
CA PRO A 12 4.50 2.87 7.25
C PRO A 12 3.38 1.90 7.66
N PHE A 13 2.44 1.68 6.76
CA PHE A 13 1.51 0.56 6.91
C PHE A 13 2.28 -0.75 6.68
N PHE A 14 2.15 -1.68 7.61
CA PHE A 14 2.72 -3.02 7.53
C PHE A 14 1.60 -4.03 7.75
N ASP A 15 1.51 -5.00 6.85
CA ASP A 15 0.67 -6.18 7.01
C ASP A 15 1.48 -7.41 6.57
N GLY A 16 1.38 -8.48 7.33
CA GLY A 16 2.16 -9.69 7.09
C GLY A 16 1.41 -10.91 7.60
N ASP A 17 1.29 -11.92 6.74
CA ASP A 17 0.64 -13.19 7.03
C ASP A 17 1.34 -14.34 6.30
N GLN A 18 1.53 -15.46 7.00
CA GLN A 18 1.97 -16.76 6.46
C GLN A 18 3.02 -16.70 5.33
N GLY A 19 4.14 -16.04 5.60
CA GLY A 19 5.26 -16.00 4.68
C GLY A 19 5.15 -14.98 3.55
N TRP A 20 4.22 -14.04 3.64
CA TRP A 20 4.14 -12.86 2.78
C TRP A 20 3.97 -11.59 3.60
N ALA A 21 4.61 -10.51 3.17
CA ALA A 21 4.51 -9.20 3.80
C ALA A 21 4.33 -8.10 2.77
N ILE A 22 3.63 -7.04 3.19
CA ILE A 22 3.45 -5.81 2.43
C ILE A 22 3.74 -4.59 3.30
N VAL A 23 4.46 -3.64 2.72
CA VAL A 23 4.75 -2.34 3.32
C VAL A 23 4.28 -1.25 2.38
N ILE A 24 3.47 -0.33 2.90
CA ILE A 24 2.89 0.77 2.13
C ILE A 24 3.15 2.09 2.83
N TRP A 25 3.70 3.06 2.10
CA TRP A 25 3.92 4.40 2.62
C TRP A 25 3.82 5.47 1.53
N LYS A 26 3.54 6.69 1.94
CA LYS A 26 3.44 7.87 1.08
C LYS A 26 4.62 8.80 1.31
N ILE A 27 5.25 9.24 0.22
CA ILE A 27 6.19 10.36 0.20
C ILE A 27 5.78 11.31 -0.92
N ALA A 28 5.61 12.59 -0.57
CA ALA A 28 5.13 13.62 -1.49
C ALA A 28 3.85 13.15 -2.23
N GLU A 29 3.86 13.14 -3.55
CA GLU A 29 2.72 12.79 -4.42
C GLU A 29 2.69 11.31 -4.83
N HIS A 30 3.47 10.45 -4.15
CA HIS A 30 3.59 9.04 -4.49
C HIS A 30 3.35 8.13 -3.30
N VAL A 31 2.72 6.99 -3.59
CA VAL A 31 2.59 5.83 -2.72
C VAL A 31 3.58 4.77 -3.20
N PHE A 32 4.28 4.18 -2.25
CA PHE A 32 5.23 3.12 -2.48
C PHE A 32 4.68 1.85 -1.85
N VAL A 33 4.78 0.75 -2.57
CA VAL A 33 4.37 -0.57 -2.13
C VAL A 33 5.56 -1.50 -2.29
N MET A 34 5.96 -2.13 -1.20
CA MET A 34 6.88 -3.27 -1.21
C MET A 34 6.08 -4.51 -0.86
N GLN A 35 6.28 -5.59 -1.59
CA GLN A 35 5.75 -6.89 -1.20
C GLN A 35 6.78 -7.98 -1.46
N GLY A 36 6.70 -9.05 -0.69
CA GLY A 36 7.62 -10.18 -0.78
C GLY A 36 7.36 -11.18 0.33
N ASP A 37 8.32 -12.07 0.54
CA ASP A 37 8.22 -13.16 1.52
C ASP A 37 9.03 -12.87 2.80
N GLU A 38 9.21 -13.90 3.64
CA GLU A 38 9.94 -13.79 4.93
C GLU A 38 11.40 -13.35 4.73
N ASP A 39 11.98 -13.64 3.56
CA ASP A 39 13.41 -13.48 3.32
C ASP A 39 13.72 -12.22 2.49
N ALA A 40 12.82 -11.79 1.59
CA ALA A 40 13.05 -10.59 0.78
C ALA A 40 11.78 -9.94 0.21
N PHE A 41 11.80 -8.60 0.16
CA PHE A 41 10.89 -7.81 -0.68
C PHE A 41 11.38 -7.79 -2.14
N ASP A 42 10.82 -8.67 -2.96
CA ASP A 42 11.19 -8.82 -4.37
C ASP A 42 10.46 -7.83 -5.30
N THR A 43 9.36 -7.25 -4.84
CA THR A 43 8.48 -6.41 -5.63
C THR A 43 8.41 -5.00 -5.06
N TRP A 44 8.64 -4.01 -5.93
CA TRP A 44 8.67 -2.60 -5.58
C TRP A 44 7.87 -1.80 -6.59
N ILE A 45 6.83 -1.12 -6.12
CA ILE A 45 5.91 -0.36 -6.96
C ILE A 45 5.84 1.08 -6.45
N LYS A 46 5.94 2.03 -7.39
CA LYS A 46 5.71 3.46 -7.15
C LYS A 46 4.47 3.90 -7.91
N ILE A 47 3.51 4.50 -7.21
CA ILE A 47 2.20 4.84 -7.73
C ILE A 47 1.92 6.32 -7.43
N PRO A 48 1.46 7.14 -8.39
CA PRO A 48 0.93 8.46 -8.09
C PRO A 48 -0.25 8.36 -7.11
N VAL A 49 -0.28 9.21 -6.09
CA VAL A 49 -1.27 9.12 -4.99
C VAL A 49 -2.71 9.15 -5.50
N ASP A 50 -3.00 9.97 -6.51
CA ASP A 50 -4.34 10.08 -7.08
C ASP A 50 -4.80 8.76 -7.72
N ARG A 51 -3.88 8.06 -8.40
CA ARG A 51 -4.20 6.75 -9.00
C ARG A 51 -4.44 5.68 -7.94
N TYR A 52 -3.66 5.72 -6.86
CA TYR A 52 -3.84 4.80 -5.74
C TYR A 52 -5.21 5.00 -5.08
N LEU A 53 -5.58 6.25 -4.81
CA LEU A 53 -6.87 6.60 -4.19
C LEU A 53 -8.06 6.26 -5.09
N LEU A 54 -7.98 6.56 -6.40
CA LEU A 54 -9.03 6.22 -7.37
C LEU A 54 -9.27 4.71 -7.47
N ALA A 55 -8.20 3.91 -7.43
CA ALA A 55 -8.33 2.46 -7.43
C ALA A 55 -9.06 1.95 -6.18
N TRP A 56 -8.72 2.50 -5.00
CA TRP A 56 -9.40 2.16 -3.75
C TRP A 56 -10.87 2.59 -3.74
N GLU A 57 -11.20 3.77 -4.26
CA GLU A 57 -12.58 4.22 -4.37
C GLU A 57 -13.43 3.26 -5.21
N ALA A 58 -12.89 2.76 -6.32
CA ALA A 58 -13.56 1.76 -7.15
C ALA A 58 -13.83 0.44 -6.40
N VAL A 59 -12.87 -0.03 -5.61
CA VAL A 59 -13.03 -1.27 -4.82
C VAL A 59 -14.04 -1.09 -3.69
N LEU A 60 -13.95 0.02 -2.95
CA LEU A 60 -14.82 0.29 -1.80
C LEU A 60 -16.26 0.56 -2.24
N SER A 61 -16.48 1.19 -3.39
CA SER A 61 -17.82 1.40 -3.95
C SER A 61 -18.46 0.12 -4.49
N ALA A 62 -17.67 -0.82 -5.02
CA ALA A 62 -18.16 -2.13 -5.46
C ALA A 62 -18.51 -3.09 -4.31
N SER A 63 -18.05 -2.78 -3.09
CA SER A 63 -18.25 -3.60 -1.90
C SER A 63 -19.49 -3.18 -1.08
N ARG A 64 -20.33 -2.30 -1.63
CA ARG A 64 -21.51 -1.71 -1.00
C ARG A 64 -22.78 -2.04 -1.76
#